data_AF-A0A8S1R8F7-F1
#
_entry.id   AF-A0A8S1R8F7-F1
#
_cell.length_a   1.000
_cell.length_b   1.000
_cell.length_c   1.000
_cell.angle_alpha   90.00
_cell.angle_beta   90.00
_cell.angle_gamma   90.00
#
_symmetry.space_group_name_H-M   'P 1'
#
loop_
_entity.id
_entity.type
_entity.pdbx_description
1 polymer ?
#
loop_
_entity_poly.entity_id
_entity_poly.type
_entity_poly.pdbx_seq_one_letter_code
_entity_poly.pdbx_strand_id
1 'polypeptide(L)'
;MSHHHKDEISNLMNRQQNQYRAYSQNPQMFYNQTMISPQKKQVQTELLLQTNNEQQILIQYYVYQDFQNLINLLYSLEAVKNYFQNQPNHPLITLSRNKIILQLNISNTIHYDQYVSHKSSSNIKTLNDQKENVQKMIKNIKLDLDFECQNYLDSYQENSLKQIVTINQIQQQKSFQNYNFNQNILQSIIPQISIVDQRIQLLRQSKQSYIPSESEVKQKAKEYQQLTLNKLSINYPNFKDKTELSHQEDSLSSYINDQSQSKYNQHLSQSAVMSSHFLNNNKKKF
;
A
#
# COMPACT_ATOMS: atom_id res chain seq x y z
N MET A 1 -25.83 30.18 7.82
CA MET A 1 -24.59 30.13 7.01
C MET A 1 -24.48 28.81 6.21
N SER A 2 -25.48 28.49 5.36
CA SER A 2 -25.50 27.22 4.59
C SER A 2 -26.13 27.39 3.19
N HIS A 3 -26.21 28.63 2.68
CA HIS A 3 -26.78 28.90 1.35
C HIS A 3 -25.77 29.45 0.34
N HIS A 4 -24.58 29.92 0.75
CA HIS A 4 -23.58 30.42 -0.20
C HIS A 4 -22.75 29.33 -0.91
N HIS A 5 -22.58 28.14 -0.33
CA HIS A 5 -21.73 27.11 -0.95
C HIS A 5 -22.43 26.27 -2.03
N LYS A 6 -23.77 26.23 -2.07
CA LYS A 6 -24.50 25.51 -3.13
C LYS A 6 -24.56 26.29 -4.45
N ASP A 7 -24.47 27.61 -4.38
CA ASP A 7 -24.49 28.49 -5.55
C ASP A 7 -23.17 28.48 -6.32
N GLU A 8 -22.03 28.35 -5.64
CA GLU A 8 -20.71 28.28 -6.28
C GLU A 8 -20.51 26.99 -7.08
N ILE A 9 -20.98 25.86 -6.56
CA ILE A 9 -20.86 24.55 -7.23
C ILE A 9 -21.79 24.47 -8.45
N SER A 10 -23.01 25.00 -8.33
CA SER A 10 -23.94 25.11 -9.47
C SER A 10 -23.43 26.06 -10.56
N ASN A 11 -22.77 27.15 -10.17
CA ASN A 11 -22.14 28.09 -11.11
C ASN A 11 -20.90 27.49 -11.81
N LEU A 12 -20.15 26.60 -11.14
CA LEU A 12 -19.02 25.90 -11.75
C LEU A 12 -19.49 24.87 -12.80
N MET A 13 -20.57 24.12 -12.49
CA MET A 13 -21.16 23.12 -13.39
C MET A 13 -21.81 23.76 -14.64
N ASN A 14 -22.50 24.90 -14.48
CA ASN A 14 -23.10 25.62 -15.61
C ASN A 14 -22.05 26.23 -16.55
N ARG A 15 -20.87 26.63 -16.05
CA ARG A 15 -19.77 27.12 -16.90
C ARG A 15 -19.14 26.00 -17.73
N GLN A 16 -19.01 24.79 -17.19
CA GLN A 16 -18.50 23.65 -17.94
C GLN A 16 -19.50 23.17 -19.00
N GLN A 17 -20.81 23.10 -18.70
CA GLN A 17 -21.80 22.68 -19.69
C GLN A 17 -21.97 23.69 -20.85
N ASN A 18 -21.86 24.99 -20.59
CA ASN A 18 -21.94 26.00 -21.65
C ASN A 18 -20.70 26.02 -22.56
N GLN A 19 -19.52 25.55 -22.09
CA GLN A 19 -18.34 25.40 -22.95
C GLN A 19 -18.48 24.24 -23.96
N TYR A 20 -19.27 23.20 -23.65
CA TYR A 20 -19.49 22.07 -24.57
C TYR A 20 -20.65 22.28 -25.55
N ARG A 21 -21.59 23.19 -25.28
CA ARG A 21 -22.69 23.49 -26.22
C ARG A 21 -22.34 24.47 -27.34
N ALA A 22 -21.23 25.20 -27.23
CA ALA A 22 -20.80 26.13 -28.28
C ALA A 22 -20.17 25.45 -29.51
N TYR A 23 -19.97 24.12 -29.50
CA TYR A 23 -19.25 23.39 -30.55
C TYR A 23 -20.13 22.58 -31.52
N SER A 24 -21.47 22.57 -31.40
CA SER A 24 -22.30 21.66 -32.23
C SER A 24 -23.23 22.32 -33.25
N GLN A 25 -23.22 23.64 -33.44
CA GLN A 25 -24.09 24.28 -34.45
C GLN A 25 -23.42 25.47 -35.16
N ASN A 26 -22.58 25.18 -36.16
CA ASN A 26 -22.45 25.92 -37.44
C ASN A 26 -21.22 25.45 -38.24
N PRO A 27 -21.38 24.68 -39.35
CA PRO A 27 -20.26 24.18 -40.16
C PRO A 27 -19.72 25.16 -41.23
N GLN A 28 -20.01 26.46 -41.14
CA GLN A 28 -19.63 27.43 -42.16
C GLN A 28 -19.27 28.75 -41.49
N MET A 29 -18.15 29.32 -41.93
CA MET A 29 -17.56 30.62 -41.58
C MET A 29 -16.34 30.57 -40.64
N PHE A 30 -15.30 31.27 -41.09
CA PHE A 30 -14.02 31.59 -40.46
C PHE A 30 -12.82 30.68 -40.79
N TYR A 31 -12.36 30.86 -42.04
CA TYR A 31 -10.98 31.28 -42.25
C TYR A 31 -10.63 32.41 -41.27
N ASN A 32 -10.06 32.06 -40.13
CA ASN A 32 -9.18 32.95 -39.38
C ASN A 32 -8.17 32.08 -38.67
N GLN A 33 -6.92 32.19 -39.15
CA GLN A 33 -5.72 31.73 -38.46
C GLN A 33 -5.80 32.16 -37.00
N THR A 34 -6.14 31.21 -36.11
CA THR A 34 -5.74 31.33 -34.72
C THR A 34 -4.24 31.07 -34.72
N MET A 35 -3.49 32.15 -34.92
CA MET A 35 -2.15 32.31 -34.37
C MET A 35 -2.27 32.09 -32.86
N ILE A 36 -2.30 30.84 -32.41
CA ILE A 36 -2.07 30.51 -31.02
C ILE A 36 -0.67 31.06 -30.75
N SER A 37 -0.61 32.14 -29.96
CA SER A 37 0.66 32.80 -29.67
C SER A 37 1.65 31.75 -29.15
N PRO A 38 2.93 31.78 -29.56
CA PRO A 38 3.93 30.83 -29.12
C PRO A 38 3.97 30.66 -27.59
N GLN A 39 3.68 31.73 -26.85
CA GLN A 39 3.56 31.74 -25.39
C GLN A 39 2.41 30.88 -24.86
N LYS A 40 1.22 30.87 -25.49
CA LYS A 40 0.10 30.00 -25.05
C LYS A 40 0.39 28.53 -25.33
N LYS A 41 1.07 28.20 -26.44
CA LYS A 41 1.55 26.83 -26.72
C LYS A 41 2.61 26.37 -25.72
N GLN A 42 3.55 27.25 -25.34
CA GLN A 42 4.57 26.94 -24.32
C GLN A 42 3.95 26.64 -22.96
N VAL A 43 3.06 27.50 -22.46
CA VAL A 43 2.37 27.29 -21.17
C VAL A 43 1.55 25.98 -21.17
N GLN A 44 0.85 25.69 -22.27
CA GLN A 44 0.06 24.46 -22.38
C GLN A 44 0.94 23.19 -22.44
N THR A 45 2.11 23.28 -23.09
CA THR A 45 3.08 22.18 -23.14
C THR A 45 3.73 21.96 -21.78
N GLU A 46 4.11 23.02 -21.08
CA GLU A 46 4.65 22.95 -19.72
C GLU A 46 3.65 22.35 -18.73
N LEU A 47 2.37 22.74 -18.80
CA LEU A 47 1.32 22.17 -17.96
C LEU A 47 1.15 20.67 -18.21
N LEU A 48 1.13 20.25 -19.48
CA LEU A 48 1.00 18.85 -19.86
C LEU A 48 2.20 18.01 -19.43
N LEU A 49 3.41 18.55 -19.53
CA LEU A 49 4.63 17.93 -19.01
C LEU A 49 4.61 17.79 -17.49
N GLN A 50 4.14 18.81 -16.76
CA GLN A 50 3.99 18.75 -15.31
C GLN A 50 2.99 17.68 -14.89
N THR A 51 1.81 17.62 -15.52
CA THR A 51 0.81 16.58 -15.23
C THR A 51 1.36 15.18 -15.52
N ASN A 52 2.09 14.99 -16.62
CA ASN A 52 2.70 13.69 -16.93
C ASN A 52 3.76 13.29 -15.89
N ASN A 53 4.62 14.21 -15.45
CA ASN A 53 5.61 13.92 -14.42
C ASN A 53 4.96 13.55 -13.07
N GLU A 54 3.89 14.24 -12.68
CA GLU A 54 3.13 13.90 -11.46
C GLU A 54 2.55 12.49 -11.53
N GLN A 55 1.95 12.12 -12.67
CA GLN A 55 1.38 10.79 -12.86
C GLN A 55 2.45 9.69 -12.79
N GLN A 56 3.64 9.93 -13.36
CA GLN A 56 4.75 8.97 -13.28
C GLN A 56 5.20 8.73 -11.83
N ILE A 57 5.30 9.79 -11.02
CA ILE A 57 5.65 9.68 -9.59
C ILE A 57 4.59 8.88 -8.83
N LEU A 58 3.30 9.10 -9.11
CA LEU A 58 2.23 8.35 -8.46
C LEU A 58 2.24 6.87 -8.84
N ILE A 59 2.43 6.56 -10.12
CA ILE A 59 2.57 5.17 -10.60
C ILE A 59 3.69 4.46 -9.85
N GLN A 60 4.87 5.08 -9.78
CA GLN A 60 6.00 4.52 -9.04
C GLN A 60 5.67 4.31 -7.57
N TYR A 61 5.11 5.32 -6.91
CA TYR A 61 4.74 5.22 -5.49
C TYR A 61 3.81 4.03 -5.24
N TYR A 62 2.73 3.88 -6.01
CA TYR A 62 1.79 2.78 -5.81
C TYR A 62 2.42 1.41 -6.08
N VAL A 63 3.20 1.27 -7.16
CA VAL A 63 3.87 0.01 -7.51
C VAL A 63 4.85 -0.41 -6.40
N TYR A 64 5.72 0.48 -5.94
CA TYR A 64 6.74 0.13 -4.95
C TYR A 64 6.20 0.03 -3.52
N GLN A 65 5.19 0.84 -3.15
CA GLN A 65 4.56 0.75 -1.83
C GLN A 65 3.77 -0.57 -1.69
N ASP A 66 3.03 -0.96 -2.74
CA ASP A 66 2.33 -2.24 -2.80
C ASP A 66 3.31 -3.41 -2.69
N PHE A 67 4.39 -3.39 -3.49
CA PHE A 67 5.44 -4.40 -3.43
C PHE A 67 6.09 -4.50 -2.04
N GLN A 68 6.48 -3.37 -1.43
CA GLN A 68 7.08 -3.36 -0.09
C GLN A 68 6.13 -3.94 0.97
N ASN A 69 4.83 -3.63 0.89
CA ASN A 69 3.84 -4.15 1.83
C ASN A 69 3.76 -5.68 1.76
N LEU A 70 3.77 -6.24 0.54
CA LEU A 70 3.79 -7.70 0.36
C LEU A 70 5.06 -8.31 0.98
N ILE A 71 6.25 -7.80 0.65
CA ILE A 71 7.51 -8.34 1.18
C ILE A 71 7.54 -8.30 2.72
N ASN A 72 7.07 -7.20 3.33
CA ASN A 72 6.97 -7.08 4.78
C ASN A 72 6.10 -8.19 5.39
N LEU A 73 4.97 -8.51 4.75
CA LEU A 73 4.07 -9.58 5.21
C LEU A 73 4.68 -10.97 5.07
N LEU A 74 5.45 -11.23 4.00
CA LEU A 74 6.16 -12.51 3.83
C LEU A 74 7.20 -12.74 4.93
N TYR A 75 8.06 -11.74 5.19
CA TYR A 75 9.04 -11.81 6.28
C TYR A 75 8.36 -11.94 7.66
N SER A 76 7.21 -11.27 7.84
CA SER A 76 6.39 -11.41 9.04
C SER A 76 5.80 -12.81 9.20
N LEU A 77 5.39 -13.48 8.11
CA LEU A 77 4.91 -14.87 8.17
C LEU A 77 6.04 -15.80 8.59
N GLU A 78 7.24 -15.66 8.04
CA GLU A 78 8.41 -16.47 8.45
C GLU A 78 8.71 -16.30 9.94
N ALA A 79 8.68 -15.06 10.46
CA ALA A 79 8.83 -14.82 11.89
C ALA A 79 7.77 -15.54 12.73
N VAL A 80 6.49 -15.50 12.32
CA VAL A 80 5.40 -16.18 13.02
C VAL A 80 5.57 -17.70 12.95
N LYS A 81 5.91 -18.26 11.78
CA LYS A 81 6.14 -19.70 11.59
C LYS A 81 7.29 -20.20 12.46
N ASN A 82 8.42 -19.48 12.47
CA ASN A 82 9.58 -19.83 13.28
C ASN A 82 9.26 -19.72 14.77
N TYR A 83 8.52 -18.69 15.19
CA TYR A 83 8.11 -18.54 16.58
C TYR A 83 7.22 -19.69 17.05
N PHE A 84 6.27 -20.15 16.21
CA PHE A 84 5.35 -21.24 16.51
C PHE A 84 5.72 -22.57 15.82
N GLN A 85 7.01 -22.83 15.60
CA GLN A 85 7.48 -23.98 14.82
C GLN A 85 6.94 -25.34 15.31
N ASN A 86 6.75 -25.48 16.63
CA ASN A 86 6.21 -26.70 17.26
C ASN A 86 4.67 -26.80 17.20
N GLN A 87 3.99 -25.77 16.70
CA GLN A 87 2.54 -25.70 16.56
C GLN A 87 2.19 -25.21 15.14
N PRO A 88 2.40 -26.03 14.11
CA PRO A 88 2.19 -25.62 12.71
C PRO A 88 0.74 -25.21 12.39
N ASN A 89 -0.21 -25.65 13.23
CA ASN A 89 -1.63 -25.30 13.14
C ASN A 89 -2.02 -24.09 14.02
N HIS A 90 -1.04 -23.34 14.55
CA HIS A 90 -1.33 -22.21 15.41
C HIS A 90 -2.16 -21.15 14.66
N PRO A 91 -3.26 -20.62 15.23
CA PRO A 91 -4.16 -19.70 14.53
C PRO A 91 -3.49 -18.45 13.96
N LEU A 92 -2.40 -17.96 14.58
CA LEU A 92 -1.66 -16.82 14.05
C LEU A 92 -0.94 -17.10 12.73
N ILE A 93 -0.54 -18.36 12.47
CA ILE A 93 0.04 -18.74 11.18
C ILE A 93 -1.04 -18.60 10.10
N THR A 94 -2.23 -19.17 10.32
CA THR A 94 -3.39 -19.05 9.43
C THR A 94 -3.81 -17.59 9.22
N LEU A 95 -3.84 -16.79 10.29
CA LEU A 95 -4.14 -15.36 10.19
C LEU A 95 -3.10 -14.61 9.33
N SER A 96 -1.81 -14.97 9.46
CA SER A 96 -0.74 -14.34 8.70
C SER A 96 -0.81 -14.69 7.21
N ARG A 97 -1.14 -15.95 6.88
CA ARG A 97 -1.46 -16.39 5.51
C ARG A 97 -2.64 -15.60 4.93
N ASN A 98 -3.72 -15.46 5.69
CA ASN A 98 -4.89 -14.71 5.25
C ASN A 98 -4.60 -13.22 5.03
N LYS A 99 -3.69 -12.62 5.81
CA LYS A 99 -3.22 -11.24 5.57
C LYS A 99 -2.48 -11.13 4.24
N ILE A 100 -1.63 -12.10 3.90
CA ILE A 100 -0.93 -12.13 2.60
C ILE A 100 -1.94 -12.29 1.47
N ILE A 101 -2.89 -13.22 1.58
CA ILE A 101 -3.96 -13.41 0.58
C ILE A 101 -4.77 -12.13 0.38
N LEU A 102 -5.13 -11.45 1.47
CA LEU A 102 -5.82 -10.16 1.40
C LEU A 102 -4.95 -9.11 0.69
N GLN A 103 -3.66 -9.03 1.01
CA GLN A 103 -2.74 -8.12 0.33
C GLN A 103 -2.67 -8.42 -1.17
N LEU A 104 -2.57 -9.69 -1.57
CA LEU A 104 -2.54 -10.08 -2.99
C LEU A 104 -3.81 -9.66 -3.74
N ASN A 105 -4.98 -9.79 -3.10
CA ASN A 105 -6.23 -9.31 -3.68
C ASN A 105 -6.26 -7.78 -3.80
N ILE A 106 -5.79 -7.05 -2.79
CA ILE A 106 -5.66 -5.58 -2.82
C ILE A 106 -4.69 -5.17 -3.93
N SER A 107 -3.54 -5.83 -4.03
CA SER A 107 -2.55 -5.61 -5.07
C SER A 107 -3.16 -5.79 -6.46
N ASN A 108 -3.86 -6.89 -6.71
CA ASN A 108 -4.52 -7.12 -8.00
C ASN A 108 -5.47 -5.97 -8.37
N THR A 109 -6.30 -5.49 -7.43
CA THR A 109 -7.17 -4.33 -7.65
C THR A 109 -6.38 -3.05 -7.94
N ILE A 110 -5.34 -2.74 -7.17
CA ILE A 110 -4.50 -1.55 -7.40
C ILE A 110 -3.90 -1.58 -8.82
N HIS A 111 -3.31 -2.70 -9.21
CA HIS A 111 -2.65 -2.82 -10.52
C HIS A 111 -3.65 -2.89 -11.68
N TYR A 112 -4.86 -3.40 -11.45
CA TYR A 112 -5.97 -3.32 -12.40
C TYR A 112 -6.41 -1.87 -12.62
N ASP A 113 -6.64 -1.11 -11.55
CA ASP A 113 -7.08 0.29 -11.64
C ASP A 113 -6.05 1.18 -12.33
N GLN A 114 -4.77 0.98 -12.02
CA GLN A 114 -3.64 1.63 -12.70
C GLN A 114 -3.62 1.30 -14.20
N TYR A 115 -3.81 0.03 -14.57
CA TYR A 115 -3.88 -0.38 -15.98
C TYR A 115 -5.06 0.29 -16.69
N VAL A 116 -6.28 0.19 -16.16
CA VAL A 116 -7.49 0.73 -16.80
C VAL A 116 -7.40 2.25 -16.95
N SER A 117 -6.86 2.95 -15.96
CA SER A 117 -6.72 4.41 -15.95
C SER A 117 -5.65 4.91 -16.94
N HIS A 118 -4.64 4.10 -17.24
CA HIS A 118 -3.50 4.51 -18.09
C HIS A 118 -3.45 3.83 -19.45
N LYS A 119 -4.30 2.84 -19.75
CA LYS A 119 -4.27 2.01 -20.97
C LYS A 119 -4.11 2.75 -22.30
N SER A 120 -4.62 3.99 -22.39
CA SER A 120 -4.59 4.82 -23.60
C SER A 120 -3.72 6.08 -23.46
N SER A 121 -2.89 6.13 -22.42
CA SER A 121 -2.02 7.28 -22.09
C SER A 121 -0.54 6.93 -22.27
N SER A 122 0.32 7.95 -22.41
CA SER A 122 1.77 7.79 -22.40
C SER A 122 2.31 7.11 -21.13
N ASN A 123 1.54 7.15 -20.03
CA ASN A 123 1.93 6.62 -18.73
C ASN A 123 1.84 5.08 -18.64
N ILE A 124 1.21 4.40 -19.62
CA ILE A 124 1.19 2.93 -19.65
C ILE A 124 2.59 2.34 -19.75
N LYS A 125 3.48 3.02 -20.50
CA LYS A 125 4.88 2.61 -20.61
C LYS A 125 5.56 2.69 -19.25
N THR A 126 5.41 3.79 -18.53
CA THR A 126 5.96 3.96 -17.18
C THR A 126 5.45 2.86 -16.23
N LEU A 127 4.15 2.56 -16.25
CA LEU A 127 3.59 1.48 -15.42
C LEU A 127 4.24 0.13 -15.72
N ASN A 128 4.37 -0.23 -17.01
CA ASN A 128 4.98 -1.48 -17.42
C ASN A 128 6.48 -1.53 -17.04
N ASP A 129 7.22 -0.45 -17.23
CA ASP A 129 8.62 -0.35 -16.85
C ASP A 129 8.80 -0.55 -15.33
N GLN A 130 7.93 0.04 -14.50
CA GLN A 130 7.98 -0.15 -13.05
C GLN A 130 7.64 -1.58 -12.64
N LYS A 131 6.63 -2.21 -13.26
CA LYS A 131 6.29 -3.62 -13.02
C LYS A 131 7.45 -4.55 -13.38
N GLU A 132 8.13 -4.31 -14.50
CA GLU A 132 9.29 -5.09 -14.91
C GLU A 132 10.45 -4.95 -13.91
N ASN A 133 10.69 -3.74 -13.40
CA ASN A 133 11.70 -3.51 -12.37
C ASN A 133 11.40 -4.30 -11.09
N VAL A 134 10.14 -4.31 -10.63
CA VAL A 134 9.73 -5.14 -9.49
C VAL A 134 9.92 -6.63 -9.79
N GLN A 135 9.56 -7.10 -10.99
CA GLN A 135 9.79 -8.50 -11.37
C GLN A 135 11.27 -8.88 -11.33
N LYS A 136 12.18 -7.97 -11.68
CA LYS A 136 13.64 -8.19 -11.54
C LYS A 136 14.06 -8.29 -10.07
N MET A 137 13.57 -7.41 -9.21
CA MET A 137 13.84 -7.46 -7.77
C MET A 137 13.34 -8.77 -7.13
N ILE A 138 12.16 -9.25 -7.55
CA ILE A 138 11.58 -10.50 -7.05
C ILE A 138 12.50 -11.69 -7.30
N LYS A 139 13.16 -11.77 -8.47
CA LYS A 139 14.05 -12.91 -8.78
C LYS A 139 15.12 -13.15 -7.72
N ASN A 140 15.66 -12.07 -7.15
CA ASN A 140 16.70 -12.15 -6.14
C ASN A 140 16.13 -12.29 -4.72
N ILE A 141 15.05 -11.57 -4.40
CA ILE A 141 14.39 -11.66 -3.08
C ILE A 141 13.81 -13.05 -2.86
N LYS A 142 13.27 -13.68 -3.91
CA LYS A 142 12.66 -15.01 -3.86
C LYS A 142 13.63 -16.09 -3.34
N LEU A 143 14.93 -15.95 -3.59
CA LEU A 143 15.95 -16.90 -3.16
C LEU A 143 16.17 -16.94 -1.64
N ASP A 144 15.82 -15.85 -0.94
CA ASP A 144 16.01 -15.73 0.52
C ASP A 144 14.79 -16.24 1.32
N LEU A 145 13.70 -16.61 0.64
CA LEU A 145 12.41 -16.93 1.25
C LEU A 145 12.10 -18.42 1.18
N ASP A 146 11.32 -18.92 2.15
CA ASP A 146 10.83 -20.31 2.11
C ASP A 146 9.89 -20.58 0.92
N PHE A 147 9.71 -21.87 0.58
CA PHE A 147 8.93 -22.30 -0.58
C PHE A 147 7.47 -21.77 -0.55
N GLU A 148 6.88 -21.64 0.63
CA GLU A 148 5.51 -21.11 0.77
C GLU A 148 5.45 -19.61 0.40
N CYS A 149 6.39 -18.81 0.90
CA CYS A 149 6.51 -17.39 0.57
C CYS A 149 6.83 -17.17 -0.91
N GLN A 150 7.64 -18.05 -1.50
CA GLN A 150 7.92 -18.05 -2.93
C GLN A 150 6.65 -18.21 -3.78
N ASN A 151 5.74 -19.10 -3.39
CA ASN A 151 4.46 -19.29 -4.11
C ASN A 151 3.55 -18.04 -4.05
N TYR A 152 3.59 -17.29 -2.94
CA TYR A 152 2.87 -16.02 -2.85
C TYR A 152 3.47 -14.95 -3.78
N LEU A 153 4.80 -14.93 -3.94
CA LEU A 153 5.45 -14.05 -4.92
C LEU A 153 5.10 -14.43 -6.36
N ASP A 154 5.03 -15.73 -6.67
CA ASP A 154 4.59 -16.19 -7.98
C ASP A 154 3.16 -15.74 -8.28
N SER A 155 2.27 -15.88 -7.30
CA SER A 155 0.89 -15.38 -7.39
C SER A 155 0.83 -13.88 -7.64
N TYR A 156 1.69 -13.10 -6.98
CA TYR A 156 1.80 -11.65 -7.20
C TYR A 156 2.30 -11.31 -8.61
N GLN A 157 3.35 -11.98 -9.08
CA GLN A 157 3.86 -11.79 -10.44
C GLN A 157 2.80 -12.10 -11.49
N GLU A 158 2.06 -13.20 -11.29
CA GLU A 158 1.04 -13.65 -12.22
C GLU A 158 -0.18 -12.74 -12.27
N ASN A 159 -0.66 -12.26 -11.11
CA ASN A 159 -1.93 -11.56 -11.01
C ASN A 159 -1.80 -10.04 -10.98
N SER A 160 -0.67 -9.48 -10.59
CA SER A 160 -0.51 -8.03 -10.38
C SER A 160 0.50 -7.39 -11.33
N LEU A 161 1.57 -8.12 -11.70
CA LEU A 161 2.69 -7.54 -12.46
C LEU A 161 2.67 -7.84 -13.96
N LYS A 162 1.64 -8.54 -14.48
CA LYS A 162 1.44 -8.65 -15.93
C LYS A 162 1.15 -7.28 -16.55
N GLN A 163 1.48 -7.14 -17.84
CA GLN A 163 1.18 -5.92 -18.61
C GLN A 163 -0.32 -5.64 -18.66
N ILE A 164 -1.10 -6.69 -18.93
CA ILE A 164 -2.56 -6.68 -18.83
C ILE A 164 -2.94 -7.37 -17.53
N VAL A 165 -3.77 -6.70 -16.74
CA VAL A 165 -4.26 -7.21 -15.45
C VAL A 165 -5.76 -7.40 -15.54
N THR A 166 -6.25 -8.52 -15.05
CA THR A 166 -7.67 -8.82 -14.85
C THR A 166 -7.95 -8.95 -13.36
N ILE A 167 -9.18 -8.67 -12.93
CA ILE A 167 -9.56 -8.85 -11.53
C ILE A 167 -9.68 -10.34 -11.23
N ASN A 168 -8.84 -10.83 -10.32
CA ASN A 168 -8.82 -12.20 -9.83
C ASN A 168 -8.90 -12.17 -8.30
N GLN A 169 -9.70 -13.06 -7.71
CA GLN A 169 -9.83 -13.16 -6.25
C GLN A 169 -9.26 -14.49 -5.74
N ILE A 170 -8.28 -14.40 -4.87
CA ILE A 170 -7.73 -15.54 -4.13
C ILE A 170 -8.58 -15.77 -2.89
N GLN A 171 -9.03 -17.01 -2.69
CA GLN A 171 -9.86 -17.38 -1.55
C GLN A 171 -9.04 -17.46 -0.25
N GLN A 172 -9.61 -16.93 0.84
CA GLN A 172 -9.00 -17.00 2.17
C GLN A 172 -9.16 -18.39 2.79
N GLN A 173 -8.20 -18.79 3.62
CA GLN A 173 -8.28 -20.02 4.39
C GLN A 173 -9.28 -19.84 5.54
N LYS A 174 -10.12 -20.86 5.77
CA LYS A 174 -11.04 -20.86 6.90
C LYS A 174 -10.24 -20.84 8.20
N SER A 175 -10.54 -19.87 9.06
CA SER A 175 -10.06 -19.84 10.44
C SER A 175 -11.16 -20.36 11.34
N PHE A 176 -10.80 -21.20 12.32
CA PHE A 176 -11.72 -21.69 13.34
C PHE A 176 -11.93 -20.69 14.49
N GLN A 177 -11.30 -19.50 14.43
CA GLN A 177 -11.52 -18.44 15.41
C GLN A 177 -12.79 -17.64 15.10
N ASN A 178 -13.64 -17.47 16.11
CA ASN A 178 -14.72 -16.50 16.08
C ASN A 178 -14.14 -15.09 16.19
N TYR A 179 -14.30 -14.28 15.14
CA TYR A 179 -13.87 -12.89 15.15
C TYR A 179 -15.00 -11.98 15.64
N ASN A 180 -14.78 -11.26 16.72
CA ASN A 180 -15.66 -10.17 17.14
C ASN A 180 -15.19 -8.87 16.49
N PHE A 181 -16.11 -8.13 15.88
CA PHE A 181 -15.80 -6.81 15.31
C PHE A 181 -15.40 -5.86 16.44
N ASN A 182 -14.18 -5.34 16.40
CA ASN A 182 -13.70 -4.36 17.35
C ASN A 182 -13.76 -2.96 16.72
N GLN A 183 -14.80 -2.21 17.07
CA GLN A 183 -15.03 -0.86 16.56
C GLN A 183 -13.89 0.12 16.88
N ASN A 184 -13.17 -0.09 17.99
CA ASN A 184 -12.03 0.75 18.35
C ASN A 184 -10.86 0.57 17.39
N ILE A 185 -10.71 -0.62 16.77
CA ILE A 185 -9.73 -0.85 15.71
C ILE A 185 -10.11 -0.04 14.47
N LEU A 186 -11.39 0.00 14.08
CA LEU A 186 -11.83 0.80 12.93
C LEU A 186 -11.52 2.30 13.14
N GLN A 187 -11.76 2.81 14.35
CA GLN A 187 -11.44 4.20 14.69
C GLN A 187 -9.94 4.51 14.62
N SER A 188 -9.08 3.53 14.84
CA SER A 188 -7.63 3.68 14.67
C SER A 188 -7.15 3.62 13.20
N ILE A 189 -8.00 3.12 12.30
CA ILE A 189 -7.69 2.98 10.86
C ILE A 189 -8.04 4.26 10.10
N ILE A 190 -9.16 4.91 10.41
CA ILE A 190 -9.63 6.10 9.68
C ILE A 190 -8.57 7.23 9.63
N PRO A 191 -7.85 7.56 10.72
CA PRO A 191 -6.78 8.56 10.67
C PRO A 191 -5.61 8.17 9.76
N GLN A 192 -5.43 6.90 9.43
CA GLN A 192 -4.36 6.48 8.51
C GLN A 192 -4.68 6.83 7.05
N ILE A 193 -5.96 6.97 6.70
CA ILE A 193 -6.36 7.40 5.36
C ILE A 193 -5.87 8.82 5.10
N SER A 194 -6.05 9.73 6.06
CA SER A 194 -5.58 11.12 5.92
C SER A 194 -4.06 11.21 5.82
N ILE A 195 -3.32 10.31 6.47
CA ILE A 195 -1.85 10.22 6.35
C ILE A 195 -1.45 9.85 4.91
N VAL A 196 -2.17 8.91 4.28
CA VAL A 196 -1.92 8.54 2.87
C VAL A 196 -2.19 9.74 1.96
N ASP A 197 -3.28 10.46 2.17
CA ASP A 197 -3.62 11.66 1.38
C ASP A 197 -2.56 12.75 1.51
N GLN A 198 -2.10 13.03 2.73
CA GLN A 198 -1.02 13.98 2.98
C GLN A 198 0.27 13.56 2.26
N ARG A 199 0.60 12.27 2.29
CA ARG A 199 1.80 11.76 1.61
C ARG A 199 1.71 11.90 0.09
N ILE A 200 0.53 11.66 -0.49
CA ILE A 200 0.27 11.89 -1.93
C ILE A 200 0.43 13.38 -2.27
N GLN A 201 -0.09 14.28 -1.43
CA GLN A 201 0.09 15.72 -1.64
C GLN A 201 1.56 16.14 -1.61
N LEU A 202 2.34 15.63 -0.64
CA LEU A 202 3.77 15.90 -0.55
C LEU A 202 4.54 15.35 -1.76
N LEU A 203 4.20 14.15 -2.24
CA LEU A 203 4.82 13.58 -3.44
C LEU A 203 4.60 14.46 -4.67
N ARG A 204 3.35 14.93 -4.88
CA ARG A 204 3.01 15.86 -5.96
C ARG A 204 3.82 17.16 -5.87
N GLN A 205 4.02 17.70 -4.67
CA GLN A 205 4.78 18.93 -4.45
C GLN A 205 6.29 18.75 -4.65
N SER A 206 6.85 17.63 -4.21
CA SER A 206 8.30 17.38 -4.21
C SER A 206 8.89 17.16 -5.61
N LYS A 207 8.07 16.72 -6.58
CA LYS A 207 8.46 16.40 -7.96
C LYS A 207 9.64 15.42 -8.08
N GLN A 208 10.00 14.72 -7.01
CA GLN A 208 11.11 13.76 -6.99
C GLN A 208 10.55 12.34 -6.95
N SER A 209 11.01 11.54 -7.91
CA SER A 209 10.83 10.09 -7.91
C SER A 209 11.91 9.45 -7.05
N TYR A 210 11.52 8.49 -6.21
CA TYR A 210 12.45 7.59 -5.54
C TYR A 210 12.02 6.15 -5.79
N ILE A 211 12.93 5.38 -6.39
CA ILE A 211 12.79 3.95 -6.62
C ILE A 211 13.67 3.26 -5.58
N PRO A 212 13.10 2.45 -4.67
CA PRO A 212 13.90 1.74 -3.68
C PRO A 212 14.77 0.68 -4.37
N SER A 213 16.00 0.53 -3.91
CA SER A 213 16.86 -0.59 -4.27
C SER A 213 16.37 -1.88 -3.61
N GLU A 214 16.78 -3.03 -4.17
CA GLU A 214 16.50 -4.35 -3.58
C GLU A 214 16.99 -4.45 -2.12
N SER A 215 18.18 -3.92 -1.83
CA SER A 215 18.75 -3.91 -0.48
C SER A 215 17.87 -3.13 0.50
N GLU A 216 17.35 -1.98 0.09
CA GLU A 216 16.46 -1.17 0.93
C GLU A 216 15.11 -1.87 1.17
N VAL A 217 14.59 -2.57 0.15
CA VAL A 217 13.37 -3.38 0.31
C VAL A 217 13.59 -4.49 1.33
N LYS A 218 14.69 -5.24 1.21
CA LYS A 218 15.07 -6.31 2.15
C LYS A 218 15.31 -5.76 3.55
N GLN A 219 15.98 -4.62 3.68
CA GLN A 219 16.24 -3.98 4.97
C GLN A 219 14.93 -3.64 5.69
N LYS A 220 13.99 -2.96 5.01
CA LYS A 220 12.68 -2.63 5.58
C LYS A 220 11.87 -3.88 5.96
N ALA A 221 11.98 -4.94 5.17
CA ALA A 221 11.33 -6.21 5.47
C ALA A 221 11.90 -6.87 6.74
N LYS A 222 13.22 -6.83 6.92
CA LYS A 222 13.90 -7.29 8.15
C LYS A 222 13.52 -6.45 9.37
N GLU A 223 13.41 -5.13 9.22
CA GLU A 223 12.92 -4.25 10.29
C GLU A 223 11.49 -4.62 10.69
N TYR A 224 10.62 -4.86 9.70
CA TYR A 224 9.24 -5.30 9.95
C TYR A 224 9.19 -6.68 10.62
N GLN A 225 10.05 -7.60 10.20
CA GLN A 225 10.22 -8.92 10.82
C GLN A 225 10.58 -8.80 12.30
N GLN A 226 11.54 -7.95 12.64
CA GLN A 226 11.95 -7.72 14.02
C GLN A 226 10.81 -7.11 14.85
N LEU A 227 10.05 -6.16 14.29
CA LEU A 227 8.86 -5.62 14.94
C LEU A 227 7.81 -6.71 15.22
N THR A 228 7.60 -7.63 14.29
CA THR A 228 6.73 -8.79 14.48
C THR A 228 7.23 -9.68 15.61
N LEU A 229 8.53 -10.05 15.63
CA LEU A 229 9.12 -10.86 16.69
C LEU A 229 8.99 -10.21 18.07
N ASN A 230 9.19 -8.89 18.15
CA ASN A 230 9.00 -8.13 19.39
C ASN A 230 7.54 -8.22 19.88
N LYS A 231 6.57 -8.04 18.97
CA LYS A 231 5.14 -8.18 19.30
C LYS A 231 4.79 -9.59 19.74
N LEU A 232 5.32 -10.62 19.08
CA LEU A 232 5.10 -12.02 19.48
C LEU A 232 5.65 -12.28 20.88
N SER A 233 6.87 -11.82 21.16
CA SER A 233 7.51 -12.02 22.47
C SER A 233 6.76 -11.33 23.60
N ILE A 234 6.16 -10.16 23.35
CA ILE A 234 5.34 -9.45 24.35
C ILE A 234 4.01 -10.17 24.60
N ASN A 235 3.35 -10.67 23.55
CA ASN A 235 2.01 -11.25 23.66
C ASN A 235 2.02 -12.75 24.00
N TYR A 236 3.13 -13.45 23.74
CA TYR A 236 3.31 -14.88 23.94
C TYR A 236 4.63 -15.19 24.67
N PRO A 237 4.92 -14.55 25.83
CA PRO A 237 6.24 -14.59 26.46
C PRO A 237 6.69 -16.02 26.82
N ASN A 238 5.75 -16.86 27.26
CA ASN A 238 6.05 -18.22 27.75
C ASN A 238 6.16 -19.27 26.62
N PHE A 239 6.16 -18.85 25.35
CA PHE A 239 6.22 -19.81 24.24
C PHE A 239 7.64 -20.34 24.01
N LYS A 240 8.69 -19.56 24.31
CA LYS A 240 10.09 -20.01 24.19
C LYS A 240 10.49 -20.98 25.30
N ASP A 241 9.89 -20.87 26.49
CA ASP A 241 10.27 -21.65 27.67
C ASP A 241 9.57 -23.01 27.78
N LYS A 242 8.54 -23.27 26.96
CA LYS A 242 7.81 -24.56 26.97
C LYS A 242 8.48 -25.66 26.15
N THR A 243 9.65 -25.40 25.58
CA THR A 243 10.43 -26.40 24.84
C THR A 243 11.07 -27.47 25.76
N GLU A 244 10.98 -27.33 27.09
CA GLU A 244 11.53 -28.30 28.06
C GLU A 244 10.48 -29.06 28.90
N LEU A 245 9.18 -28.82 28.70
CA LEU A 245 8.11 -29.47 29.49
C LEU A 245 7.04 -30.05 28.57
N SER A 246 7.38 -31.12 27.86
CA SER A 246 6.39 -32.01 27.23
C SER A 246 6.72 -33.48 27.44
N HIS A 247 6.87 -33.86 28.71
CA HIS A 247 6.39 -35.14 29.21
C HIS A 247 5.55 -34.82 30.45
N GLN A 248 4.30 -35.31 30.47
CA GLN A 248 3.17 -34.97 31.36
C GLN A 248 2.35 -33.77 30.85
N GLU A 249 1.04 -33.86 30.66
CA GLU A 249 0.08 -34.95 30.82
C GLU A 249 -1.18 -34.55 30.05
N ASP A 250 -1.87 -35.55 29.49
CA ASP A 250 -3.29 -35.46 29.19
C ASP A 250 -4.07 -35.07 30.46
N SER A 251 -5.18 -34.36 30.28
CA SER A 251 -6.18 -33.94 31.29
C SER A 251 -5.99 -32.52 31.83
N LEU A 252 -6.79 -31.56 31.34
CA LEU A 252 -7.84 -30.94 32.17
C LEU A 252 -8.64 -29.91 31.35
N SER A 253 -9.88 -30.29 31.10
CA SER A 253 -11.01 -29.40 30.85
C SER A 253 -11.20 -28.40 32.00
N SER A 254 -11.78 -27.24 31.65
CA SER A 254 -12.32 -26.17 32.51
C SER A 254 -11.28 -25.25 33.18
N TYR A 255 -11.25 -23.98 32.77
CA TYR A 255 -11.54 -22.85 33.66
C TYR A 255 -11.75 -21.59 32.81
N ILE A 256 -12.96 -21.04 32.91
CA ILE A 256 -13.35 -19.73 32.41
C ILE A 256 -12.95 -18.68 33.46
N ASN A 257 -12.65 -17.49 32.95
CA ASN A 257 -12.77 -16.17 33.55
C ASN A 257 -11.54 -15.47 34.17
N ASP A 258 -11.28 -14.33 33.52
CA ASP A 258 -11.16 -12.99 34.07
C ASP A 258 -9.78 -12.35 34.29
N GLN A 259 -9.77 -11.05 34.00
CA GLN A 259 -8.75 -10.03 34.24
C GLN A 259 -7.54 -9.97 33.31
N SER A 260 -7.61 -9.06 32.33
CA SER A 260 -6.62 -7.95 32.21
C SER A 260 -7.01 -6.93 31.11
N GLN A 261 -8.12 -6.20 31.33
CA GLN A 261 -8.31 -4.87 30.74
C GLN A 261 -7.73 -3.81 31.69
N SER A 262 -6.43 -3.56 31.62
CA SER A 262 -5.79 -2.36 32.17
C SER A 262 -4.30 -2.43 31.88
N LYS A 263 -3.86 -1.84 30.75
CA LYS A 263 -2.48 -1.35 30.46
C LYS A 263 -2.24 -0.96 28.99
N TYR A 264 -3.26 -0.98 28.13
CA TYR A 264 -3.06 -0.87 26.68
C TYR A 264 -3.04 0.55 26.07
N ASN A 265 -3.15 1.63 26.85
CA ASN A 265 -3.30 2.99 26.31
C ASN A 265 -2.08 3.92 26.41
N GLN A 266 -0.87 3.43 26.71
CA GLN A 266 0.31 4.32 26.80
C GLN A 266 1.45 4.05 25.82
N HIS A 267 1.39 2.99 24.98
CA HIS A 267 2.54 2.64 24.13
C HIS A 267 2.36 2.81 22.61
N LEU A 268 1.18 3.20 22.12
CA LEU A 268 0.98 3.46 20.67
C LEU A 268 1.42 4.85 20.20
N SER A 269 1.68 5.79 21.11
CA SER A 269 2.09 7.17 20.77
C SER A 269 3.59 7.36 20.50
N GLN A 270 4.43 6.32 20.64
CA GLN A 270 5.88 6.46 20.46
C GLN A 270 6.44 5.81 19.19
N SER A 271 5.75 4.85 18.57
CA SER A 271 6.21 4.26 17.30
C SER A 271 5.94 5.15 16.06
N ALA A 272 5.15 6.21 16.20
CA ALA A 272 4.97 7.24 15.16
C ALA A 272 6.04 8.37 15.22
N VAL A 273 6.91 8.38 16.24
CA VAL A 273 7.89 9.46 16.46
C VAL A 273 9.31 9.10 15.98
N MET A 274 9.59 7.86 15.58
CA MET A 274 10.94 7.50 15.09
C MET A 274 11.18 7.76 13.59
N SER A 275 10.24 8.39 12.87
CA SER A 275 10.46 8.90 11.50
C SER A 275 10.77 10.39 11.40
N SER A 276 10.89 11.11 12.53
CA SER A 276 11.20 12.56 12.52
C SER A 276 12.71 12.90 12.62
N HIS A 277 13.62 11.92 12.63
CA HIS A 277 15.07 12.17 12.75
C HIS A 277 15.88 12.15 11.45
N PHE A 278 15.25 12.27 10.29
CA PHE A 278 15.95 12.45 9.00
C PHE A 278 15.65 13.79 8.31
N LEU A 279 15.50 14.87 9.07
CA LEU A 279 15.43 16.24 8.52
C LEU A 279 16.18 17.23 9.44
N ASN A 280 17.50 17.05 9.60
CA ASN A 280 18.34 18.18 9.96
C ASN A 280 19.80 17.91 9.57
N ASN A 281 20.13 18.18 8.31
CA ASN A 281 21.49 18.49 7.87
C ASN A 281 21.41 19.05 6.45
N ASN A 282 21.08 20.34 6.33
CA ASN A 282 21.56 21.22 5.26
C ASN A 282 21.11 22.67 5.52
N LYS A 283 21.79 23.30 6.48
CA LYS A 283 22.11 24.73 6.39
C LYS A 283 23.61 24.87 6.55
N LYS A 284 24.33 24.83 5.43
CA LYS A 284 25.69 25.38 5.33
C LYS A 284 25.58 26.75 4.67
N LYS A 285 26.32 27.69 5.27
CA LYS A 285 27.10 28.74 4.61
C LYS A 285 26.53 29.22 3.27
N PHE A 286 25.95 30.41 3.25
CA PHE A 286 26.52 31.64 2.70
C PHE A 286 25.65 32.81 3.16
#